data_AF-A0A921KE70-F1
#
_entry.id   AF-A0A921KE70-F1
#
_cell.length_a   1.000
_cell.length_b   1.000
_cell.length_c   1.000
_cell.angle_alpha   90.00
_cell.angle_beta   90.00
_cell.angle_gamma   90.00
#
_symmetry.space_group_name_H-M   'P 1'
#
loop_
_entity.id
_entity.type
_entity.pdbx_description
1 polymer ?
#
loop_
_entity_poly.entity_id
_entity_poly.type
_entity_poly.pdbx_seq_one_letter_code
_entity_poly.pdbx_strand_id
1 'polypeptide(L)' 'MKEFKITYFFDEEHYIRRFIHMESQEAAEELIRSERDQYISFRDSRGIYHELNTGNVRVIQLSDYHRIDKSEYVSK' A
#
# COMPACT_ATOMS: atom_id res chain seq x y z
N MET A 1 5.82 -8.03 -13.05
CA MET A 1 4.97 -7.56 -11.92
C MET A 1 5.59 -7.82 -10.56
N LYS A 2 5.95 -6.73 -9.88
CA LYS A 2 6.38 -6.68 -8.48
C LYS A 2 5.19 -6.29 -7.61
N GLU A 3 5.18 -6.75 -6.37
CA GLU A 3 4.20 -6.32 -5.37
C GLU A 3 4.79 -5.17 -4.55
N PHE A 4 4.02 -4.10 -4.39
CA PHE A 4 4.39 -2.94 -3.60
C PHE A 4 3.41 -2.76 -2.45
N LYS A 5 3.94 -2.39 -1.29
CA LYS A 5 3.16 -1.99 -0.12
C LYS A 5 3.16 -0.47 0.00
N ILE A 6 1.96 0.10 -0.02
CA ILE A 6 1.71 1.51 0.26
C ILE A 6 1.15 1.62 1.67
N THR A 7 1.70 2.51 2.49
CA THR A 7 1.16 2.85 3.81
C THR A 7 0.79 4.34 3.82
N TYR A 8 -0.49 4.61 4.07
CA TYR A 8 -1.05 5.96 4.21
C TYR A 8 -1.16 6.28 5.69
N PHE A 9 -0.40 7.26 6.19
CA PHE A 9 -0.42 7.69 7.59
C PHE A 9 -1.26 8.96 7.75
N PHE A 10 -2.28 8.90 8.59
CA PHE A 10 -3.10 10.07 8.97
C PHE A 10 -2.55 10.73 10.25
N ASP A 11 -2.00 9.92 11.15
CA ASP A 11 -1.21 10.31 12.32
C ASP A 11 -0.30 9.14 12.76
N GLU A 12 0.21 9.18 14.00
CA GLU A 12 1.13 8.17 14.54
C GLU A 12 0.47 6.80 14.78
N GLU A 13 -0.83 6.77 15.07
CA GLU A 13 -1.58 5.55 15.42
C GLU A 13 -2.48 5.07 14.27
N HIS A 14 -2.90 5.97 13.38
CA HIS A 14 -3.85 5.69 12.31
C HIS A 14 -3.15 5.61 10.95
N TYR A 15 -3.09 4.39 10.41
CA TYR A 15 -2.62 4.13 9.06
C TYR A 15 -3.42 3.06 8.35
N ILE A 16 -3.43 3.13 7.02
CA ILE A 16 -4.04 2.12 6.14
C ILE A 16 -2.98 1.59 5.18
N ARG A 17 -3.03 0.28 4.89
CA ARG A 17 -2.13 -0.38 3.94
C ARG A 17 -2.86 -0.81 2.68
N ARG A 18 -2.27 -0.51 1.52
CA ARG A 18 -2.70 -1.01 0.22
C ARG A 18 -1.56 -1.80 -0.42
N PHE A 19 -1.89 -2.93 -1.02
CA PHE A 19 -0.95 -3.72 -1.82
C PHE A 19 -1.33 -3.58 -3.29
N ILE A 20 -0.35 -3.26 -4.12
CA ILE A 20 -0.54 -3.09 -5.57
C ILE A 20 0.49 -3.92 -6.34
N HIS A 21 0.14 -4.31 -7.56
CA HIS A 21 1.05 -5.00 -8.47
C HIS A 21 1.39 -4.05 -9.62
N MET A 22 2.67 -3.73 -9.78
CA MET A 22 3.17 -2.80 -10.79
C MET A 22 4.46 -3.32 -11.43
N GLU A 23 4.83 -2.77 -12.59
CA GLU A 23 6.06 -3.18 -13.28
C GLU A 23 7.32 -2.56 -12.67
N SER A 24 7.21 -1.37 -12.05
CA SER A 24 8.35 -0.69 -11.42
C SER A 24 7.93 0.22 -10.26
N GLN A 25 8.93 0.68 -9.49
CA GLN A 25 8.75 1.65 -8.40
C GLN A 25 8.21 2.98 -8.96
N GLU A 26 8.71 3.42 -10.11
CA GLU A 26 8.31 4.67 -10.77
C GLU A 26 6.84 4.61 -11.19
N ALA A 27 6.37 3.48 -11.72
CA ALA A 27 4.96 3.30 -12.06
C ALA A 27 4.06 3.31 -10.81
N ALA A 28 4.53 2.75 -9.69
CA ALA A 28 3.82 2.81 -8.41
C ALA A 28 3.78 4.24 -7.85
N GLU A 29 4.86 5.02 -7.98
CA GLU A 29 4.88 6.43 -7.59
C GLU A 29 3.97 7.29 -8.47
N GLU A 30 3.93 7.04 -9.78
CA GLU A 30 3.04 7.74 -10.70
C GLU A 30 1.57 7.51 -10.36
N LEU A 31 1.19 6.26 -10.05
CA LEU A 31 -0.15 5.96 -9.54
C LEU A 31 -0.46 6.80 -8.29
N ILE A 32 0.41 6.78 -7.28
CA ILE A 32 0.22 7.54 -6.03
C ILE A 32 0.07 9.04 -6.32
N ARG A 33 0.85 9.59 -7.26
CA ARG A 33 0.77 11.01 -7.65
C ARG A 33 -0.55 11.32 -8.33
N SER A 34 -1.02 10.47 -9.24
CA SER A 34 -2.31 10.65 -9.92
C SER A 34 -3.50 10.56 -8.96
N GLU A 35 -3.36 9.81 -7.85
CA GLU A 35 -4.37 9.62 -6.82
C GLU A 35 -4.40 10.75 -5.75
N ARG A 36 -3.55 11.79 -5.86
CA ARG A 36 -3.49 12.87 -4.86
C ARG A 36 -4.74 13.74 -4.84
N ASP A 37 -5.05 14.23 -3.64
CA ASP A 37 -6.15 15.17 -3.34
C ASP A 37 -7.54 14.70 -3.81
N GLN A 38 -7.78 13.38 -3.80
CA GLN A 38 -9.05 12.77 -4.16
C GLN A 38 -9.39 11.54 -3.30
N TYR A 39 -10.61 11.06 -3.41
CA TYR A 39 -11.01 9.80 -2.79
C TYR A 39 -10.49 8.62 -3.61
N ILE A 40 -9.90 7.64 -2.92
CA ILE A 40 -9.59 6.34 -3.48
C ILE A 40 -10.29 5.26 -2.67
N SER A 41 -10.60 4.15 -3.33
CA SER A 41 -11.09 2.96 -2.65
C SER A 41 -10.46 1.69 -3.19
N PHE A 42 -10.30 0.71 -2.31
CA PHE A 42 -9.71 -0.58 -2.65
C PHE A 42 -10.17 -1.65 -1.65
N ARG A 43 -9.91 -2.91 -1.98
CA ARG A 43 -10.10 -4.04 -1.06
C ARG A 43 -8.76 -4.63 -0.68
N ASP A 44 -8.60 -4.99 0.59
CA ASP A 44 -7.40 -5.71 1.04
C ASP A 44 -7.51 -7.21 0.72
N SER A 45 -6.46 -7.97 1.04
CA SER A 45 -6.41 -9.42 0.82
C SER A 45 -7.43 -10.22 1.64
N ARG A 46 -8.06 -9.61 2.65
CA ARG A 46 -9.14 -10.19 3.45
C ARG A 46 -10.52 -9.79 2.91
N GLY A 47 -10.57 -9.02 1.81
CA GLY A 47 -11.80 -8.52 1.21
C GLY A 47 -12.40 -7.31 1.92
N ILE A 48 -11.69 -6.70 2.87
CA ILE A 48 -12.17 -5.52 3.59
C ILE A 48 -12.11 -4.31 2.65
N TYR A 49 -13.21 -3.58 2.52
CA TYR A 49 -13.28 -2.35 1.75
C TYR A 49 -12.68 -1.19 2.54
N HIS A 50 -11.77 -0.46 1.91
CA HIS A 50 -11.17 0.77 2.40
C HIS A 50 -11.52 1.91 1.45
N GLU A 51 -11.90 3.04 2.01
CA GLU A 51 -12.07 4.29 1.29
C GLU A 51 -11.40 5.41 2.10
N LEU A 52 -10.63 6.26 1.42
CA LEU A 52 -9.96 7.38 2.06
C LEU A 52 -9.77 8.55 1.10
N ASN A 53 -9.76 9.76 1.65
CA ASN A 53 -9.33 10.97 0.94
C ASN A 53 -7.82 11.14 1.08
N THR A 54 -7.10 11.08 -0.03
CA THR A 54 -5.63 11.17 -0.05
C THR A 54 -5.11 12.54 0.36
N GLY A 55 -5.91 13.61 0.24
CA GLY A 55 -5.55 14.96 0.70
C GLY A 55 -5.44 15.10 2.22
N ASN A 56 -6.01 14.16 2.99
CA ASN A 56 -5.88 14.12 4.45
C ASN A 56 -4.70 13.25 4.93
N VAL A 57 -3.99 12.58 4.01
CA VAL A 57 -2.85 11.73 4.35
C VAL A 57 -1.62 12.61 4.57
N ARG A 58 -0.97 12.46 5.72
CA ARG A 58 0.23 13.25 6.08
C ARG A 58 1.49 12.69 5.44
N VAL A 59 1.63 11.37 5.42
CA VAL A 59 2.80 10.67 4.88
C VAL A 59 2.35 9.45 4.09
N ILE A 60 2.93 9.28 2.91
CA ILE A 60 2.78 8.07 2.11
C ILE A 60 4.14 7.38 2.05
N GLN A 61 4.20 6.13 2.51
CA GLN A 61 5.37 5.28 2.37
C GLN A 61 5.11 4.22 1.31
N LEU A 62 6.04 4.08 0.36
CA LEU A 62 6.06 3.06 -0.68
C LEU A 62 7.30 2.19 -0.51
N SER A 63 7.14 0.86 -0.55
CA SER A 63 8.25 -0.09 -0.50
C SER A 63 7.95 -1.32 -1.34
N ASP A 64 8.98 -1.89 -1.99
CA ASP A 64 8.92 -3.25 -2.52
C ASP A 64 8.48 -4.22 -1.41
N TYR A 65 7.52 -5.09 -1.74
CA TYR A 65 7.01 -6.09 -0.81
C TYR A 65 7.40 -7.48 -1.29
N HIS A 66 8.36 -8.07 -0.58
CA HIS A 66 8.71 -9.47 -0.73
C HIS A 66 7.90 -10.26 0.29
N ARG A 67 6.91 -11.03 -0.19
CA ARG A 67 6.15 -11.94 0.68
C ARG A 67 7.10 -13.02 1.19
N ILE A 68 7.58 -12.85 2.42
CA ILE A 68 8.38 -13.87 3.08
C ILE A 68 7.46 -15.07 3.34
N ASP A 69 7.80 -16.21 2.75
CA ASP A 69 7.05 -17.43 2.96
C ASP A 69 7.30 -17.92 4.40
N LYS A 70 6.24 -17.98 5.21
CA LYS A 70 6.34 -18.44 6.60
C LYS A 70 6.74 -19.92 6.70
N SER A 71 6.68 -20.68 5.61
CA SER A 71 7.18 -22.06 5.57
C SER A 71 8.70 -22.17 5.73
N GLU A 72 9.46 -21.10 5.46
CA GLU A 72 10.91 -21.06 5.67
C GLU A 72 11.33 -21.00 7.15
N TYR A 73 10.41 -20.66 8.06
CA TYR A 73 10.71 -20.52 9.49
C TYR A 73 10.37 -21.75 10.34
N VAL A 74 9.74 -22.79 9.77
CA VAL A 74 9.28 -23.98 10.52
C VAL A 74 10.28 -25.14 10.47
N SER A 75 11.43 -24.98 9.82
CA SER A 75 12.45 -26.02 9.63
C SER A 75 13.75 -25.83 10.44
N LYS A 76 13.69 -25.18 11.60
CA LYS A 76 14.81 -25.13 12.57
C LYS A 76 14.42 -25.58 13.96
#